data_AF-A0A484YJF1-F1
#
_entry.id   AF-A0A484YJF1-F1
#
_cell.length_a   1.000
_cell.length_b   1.000
_cell.length_c   1.000
_cell.angle_alpha   90.00
_cell.angle_beta   90.00
_cell.angle_gamma   90.00
#
_symmetry.space_group_name_H-M   'P 1'
#
loop_
_entity.id
_entity.type
_entity.pdbx_description
1 polymer ?
#
loop_
_entity_poly.entity_id
_entity_poly.type
_entity_poly.pdbx_seq_one_letter_code
_entity_poly.pdbx_strand_id
1 'polypeptide(L)'
;MSEQYRHYLDGIELVDSVTLDFHKQFFQTISCGAFLLKEARHYELMRYQAAYLNSEFDEEAGVPNLVSKSLQTTRRFDALKLWMSLEALGQEQYAAIIDHGVTLAQQVADYVKAQSALELVMQPQLASVLFRFRPETQMDDAGIALLNQKIGDALLESGRANVGVTEHNGITCLKLTLLNPTVTLEDVKVLLSLVERTAQEVLAK
;
A
#
# COMPACT_ATOMS: atom_id res chain seq x y z
N MET A 1 -5.50 4.39 14.38
CA MET A 1 -6.15 5.66 14.01
C MET A 1 -7.57 5.37 13.58
N SER A 2 -7.77 4.60 12.51
CA SER A 2 -9.06 3.94 12.27
C SER A 2 -9.44 3.08 13.46
N GLU A 3 -10.63 3.29 14.03
CA GLU A 3 -11.22 2.40 15.03
C GLU A 3 -12.06 1.31 14.36
N GLN A 4 -12.63 1.58 13.18
CA GLN A 4 -13.42 0.63 12.39
C GLN A 4 -12.61 -0.60 11.97
N TYR A 5 -11.39 -0.39 11.48
CA TYR A 5 -10.52 -1.45 10.95
C TYR A 5 -9.32 -1.75 11.86
N ARG A 6 -9.27 -1.18 13.07
CA ARG A 6 -8.18 -1.40 14.02
C ARG A 6 -7.93 -2.88 14.30
N HIS A 7 -9.00 -3.66 14.38
CA HIS A 7 -8.99 -5.08 14.70
C HIS A 7 -8.19 -5.94 13.72
N TYR A 8 -7.91 -5.45 12.50
CA TYR A 8 -7.00 -6.13 11.57
C TYR A 8 -5.56 -6.22 12.09
N LEU A 9 -5.22 -5.44 13.11
CA LEU A 9 -3.91 -5.45 13.77
C LEU A 9 -3.98 -6.03 15.19
N ASP A 10 -5.06 -6.72 15.58
CA ASP A 10 -5.14 -7.37 16.89
C ASP A 10 -3.97 -8.35 17.07
N GLY A 11 -3.28 -8.25 18.22
CA GLY A 11 -2.05 -8.99 18.49
C GLY A 11 -0.76 -8.26 18.10
N ILE A 12 -0.83 -7.07 17.48
CA ILE A 12 0.36 -6.25 17.17
C ILE A 12 1.16 -5.87 18.43
N GLU A 13 0.54 -5.81 19.60
CA GLU A 13 1.20 -5.55 20.88
C GLU A 13 2.12 -6.69 21.35
N LEU A 14 1.95 -7.89 20.78
CA LEU A 14 2.74 -9.07 21.13
C LEU A 14 4.08 -9.13 20.38
N VAL A 15 4.24 -8.36 19.29
CA VAL A 15 5.42 -8.42 18.42
C VAL A 15 6.63 -7.67 19.02
N ASP A 16 7.84 -8.09 18.67
CA ASP A 16 9.07 -7.43 19.13
C ASP A 16 9.42 -6.17 18.34
N SER A 17 8.90 -6.04 17.11
CA SER A 17 9.17 -4.89 16.24
C SER A 17 8.06 -4.63 15.22
N VAL A 18 7.91 -3.38 14.80
CA VAL A 18 6.95 -2.93 13.78
C VAL A 18 7.65 -2.03 12.77
N THR A 19 7.45 -2.28 11.49
CA THR A 19 7.81 -1.34 10.41
C THR A 19 6.58 -0.62 9.89
N LEU A 20 6.69 0.68 9.65
CA LEU A 20 5.62 1.52 9.13
C LEU A 20 6.12 2.31 7.91
N ASP A 21 5.36 2.27 6.83
CA ASP A 21 5.58 3.10 5.65
C ASP A 21 4.57 4.25 5.63
N PHE A 22 4.93 5.39 6.22
CA PHE A 22 4.07 6.57 6.23
C PHE A 22 3.82 7.13 4.82
N HIS A 23 4.71 6.88 3.88
CA HIS A 23 4.51 7.24 2.48
C HIS A 23 3.46 6.39 1.75
N LYS A 24 2.83 5.43 2.43
CA LYS A 24 1.66 4.68 1.94
C LYS A 24 0.38 5.24 2.55
N GLN A 25 -0.09 4.67 3.66
CA GLN A 25 -1.39 5.01 4.25
C GLN A 25 -1.42 6.34 5.03
N PHE A 26 -0.28 7.03 5.20
CA PHE A 26 -0.20 8.36 5.83
C PHE A 26 0.10 9.48 4.82
N PHE A 27 0.10 9.16 3.52
CA PHE A 27 0.17 10.15 2.43
C PHE A 27 1.42 11.04 2.45
N GLN A 28 2.48 10.58 3.10
CA GLN A 28 3.73 11.31 3.13
C GLN A 28 4.47 11.16 1.80
N THR A 29 5.23 12.18 1.40
CA THR A 29 6.11 12.08 0.25
C THR A 29 7.21 11.06 0.49
N ILE A 30 7.56 10.29 -0.54
CA ILE A 30 8.62 9.27 -0.46
C ILE A 30 9.97 9.95 -0.20
N SER A 31 10.83 9.44 0.68
CA SER A 31 10.62 8.31 1.59
C SER A 31 10.13 8.79 2.96
N CYS A 32 9.31 8.00 3.66
CA CYS A 32 8.91 8.29 5.03
C CYS A 32 8.46 6.99 5.70
N GLY A 33 9.11 6.62 6.80
CA GLY A 33 8.79 5.40 7.52
C GLY A 33 9.41 5.37 8.90
N ALA A 34 9.04 4.35 9.68
CA ALA A 34 9.58 4.09 10.99
C ALA A 34 9.85 2.60 11.18
N PHE A 35 10.86 2.30 11.99
CA PHE A 35 11.11 0.99 12.56
C PHE A 35 11.07 1.12 14.07
N LEU A 36 10.08 0.49 14.69
CA LEU A 36 9.79 0.56 16.11
C LEU A 36 10.19 -0.77 16.75
N LEU A 37 10.90 -0.71 17.86
CA LEU A 37 11.23 -1.87 18.69
C LEU A 37 10.42 -1.80 19.98
N LYS A 38 9.89 -2.94 20.42
CA LYS A 38 9.17 -3.07 21.69
C LYS A 38 10.08 -2.71 22.87
N GLU A 39 11.33 -3.17 22.80
CA GLU A 39 12.35 -2.85 23.80
C GLU A 39 13.40 -1.93 23.17
N ALA A 40 13.43 -0.66 23.60
CA ALA A 40 14.35 0.34 23.07
C ALA A 40 15.83 -0.05 23.21
N ARG A 41 16.19 -0.87 24.21
CA ARG A 41 17.57 -1.38 24.39
C ARG A 41 18.08 -2.18 23.19
N HIS A 42 17.19 -2.76 22.38
CA HIS A 42 17.60 -3.53 21.20
C HIS A 42 18.14 -2.64 20.07
N TYR A 43 17.98 -1.32 20.12
CA TYR A 43 18.67 -0.42 19.22
C TYR A 43 20.21 -0.48 19.38
N GLU A 44 20.71 -0.88 20.56
CA GLU A 44 22.16 -1.07 20.81
C GLU A 44 22.76 -2.15 19.91
N LEU A 45 21.97 -3.10 19.39
CA LEU A 45 22.46 -4.16 18.51
C LEU A 45 22.95 -3.62 17.15
N MET A 46 22.54 -2.42 16.76
CA MET A 46 23.06 -1.72 15.58
C MET A 46 23.90 -0.49 15.91
N ARG A 47 24.26 -0.31 17.19
CA ARG A 47 25.07 0.83 17.61
C ARG A 47 26.45 0.76 16.98
N TYR A 48 26.84 1.87 16.39
CA TYR A 48 28.22 2.13 15.98
C TYR A 48 28.70 3.41 16.65
N GLN A 49 29.90 3.37 17.23
CA GLN A 49 30.48 4.50 17.95
C GLN A 49 31.68 5.05 17.21
N ALA A 50 31.62 6.35 16.93
CA ALA A 50 32.70 7.14 16.36
C ALA A 50 32.84 8.42 17.20
N ALA A 51 34.02 8.65 17.78
CA ALA A 51 34.26 9.73 18.74
C ALA A 51 33.88 11.13 18.24
N TYR A 52 33.86 11.36 16.92
CA TYR A 52 33.50 12.64 16.31
C TYR A 52 31.98 12.81 16.00
N LEU A 53 31.19 11.73 16.10
CA LEU A 53 29.74 11.74 15.83
C LEU A 53 28.91 11.52 17.09
N ASN A 54 29.40 10.67 17.99
CA ASN A 54 28.72 10.27 19.21
C ASN A 54 29.74 10.04 20.32
N SER A 55 30.19 11.15 20.92
CA SER A 55 31.17 11.12 21.99
C SER A 55 30.54 10.58 23.29
N GLU A 56 31.32 9.85 24.08
CA GLU A 56 30.87 9.33 25.38
C GLU A 56 30.53 10.47 26.33
N PHE A 57 31.28 11.57 26.26
CA PHE A 57 31.02 12.77 27.06
C PHE A 57 29.63 13.35 26.80
N ASP A 58 29.22 13.46 25.53
CA ASP A 58 27.88 13.96 25.18
C ASP A 58 26.78 12.98 25.60
N GLU A 59 27.02 11.68 25.46
CA GLU A 59 26.08 10.64 25.89
C GLU A 59 25.90 10.64 27.43
N GLU A 60 26.99 10.73 28.19
CA GLU A 60 26.96 10.85 29.66
C GLU A 60 26.27 12.14 30.12
N ALA A 61 26.41 13.22 29.35
CA ALA A 61 25.68 14.47 29.56
C ALA A 61 24.20 14.40 29.11
N GLY A 62 23.75 13.29 28.54
CA GLY A 62 22.37 13.07 28.10
C GLY A 62 21.99 13.81 26.82
N VAL A 63 22.96 14.21 26.00
CA VAL A 63 22.71 14.89 24.71
C VAL A 63 21.97 13.92 23.77
N PRO A 64 20.78 14.28 23.25
CA PRO A 64 20.04 13.40 22.36
C PRO A 64 20.82 13.06 21.09
N ASN A 65 20.94 11.76 20.83
CA ASN A 65 21.60 11.25 19.63
C ASN A 65 20.76 10.18 18.93
N LEU A 66 20.59 10.34 17.63
CA LEU A 66 19.83 9.42 16.78
C LEU A 66 20.73 8.60 15.84
N VAL A 67 22.03 8.91 15.75
CA VAL A 67 22.98 8.21 14.89
C VAL A 67 23.13 6.74 15.31
N SER A 68 23.16 6.46 16.61
CA SER A 68 23.25 5.09 17.14
C SER A 68 21.98 4.25 16.96
N LYS A 69 20.89 4.86 16.48
CA LYS A 69 19.58 4.21 16.26
C LYS A 69 19.26 4.01 14.78
N SER A 70 20.25 4.15 13.90
CA SER A 70 20.08 4.00 12.46
C SER A 70 21.34 3.47 11.81
N LEU A 71 21.17 2.74 10.71
CA LEU A 71 22.27 2.40 9.81
C LEU A 71 22.81 3.62 9.04
N GLN A 72 22.05 4.71 9.01
CA GLN A 72 22.44 5.96 8.34
C GLN A 72 22.96 6.96 9.36
N THR A 73 24.04 7.66 9.02
CA THR A 73 24.55 8.80 9.78
C THR A 73 23.68 10.04 9.53
N THR A 74 23.89 10.71 8.40
CA THR A 74 23.10 11.88 7.99
C THR A 74 21.74 11.44 7.45
N ARG A 75 20.67 12.06 7.94
CA ARG A 75 19.28 11.76 7.52
C ARG A 75 18.47 13.03 7.30
N ARG A 76 17.44 12.94 6.47
CA ARG A 76 16.45 14.02 6.28
C ARG A 76 15.54 14.11 7.51
N PHE A 77 14.96 15.29 7.74
CA PHE A 77 14.00 15.51 8.82
C PHE A 77 12.58 15.03 8.43
N ASP A 78 12.44 13.75 8.08
CA ASP A 78 11.17 13.19 7.62
C ASP A 78 10.09 13.14 8.73
N ALA A 79 10.49 13.23 10.00
CA ALA A 79 9.56 13.37 11.10
C ALA A 79 8.78 14.71 11.05
N LEU A 80 9.35 15.77 10.48
CA LEU A 80 8.68 17.08 10.38
C LEU A 80 7.45 17.01 9.48
N LYS A 81 7.57 16.45 8.27
CA LYS A 81 6.45 16.37 7.33
C LYS A 81 5.31 15.50 7.86
N LEU A 82 5.65 14.39 8.54
CA LEU A 82 4.68 13.54 9.21
C LEU A 82 3.95 14.32 10.32
N TRP A 83 4.72 14.96 11.21
CA TRP A 83 4.16 15.77 12.29
C TRP A 83 3.26 16.89 11.77
N MET A 84 3.71 17.66 10.79
CA MET A 84 2.90 18.73 10.19
C MET A 84 1.58 18.22 9.61
N SER A 85 1.59 17.04 8.99
CA SER A 85 0.37 16.48 8.41
C SER A 85 -0.59 15.99 9.50
N LEU A 86 -0.06 15.36 10.55
CA LEU A 86 -0.82 14.93 11.74
C LEU A 86 -1.46 16.12 12.46
N GLU A 87 -0.73 17.22 12.64
CA GLU A 87 -1.25 18.45 13.23
C GLU A 87 -2.30 19.13 12.34
N ALA A 88 -2.07 19.17 11.02
CA ALA A 88 -2.97 19.84 10.08
C ALA A 88 -4.31 19.12 9.88
N LEU A 89 -4.29 17.79 9.83
CA LEU A 89 -5.50 16.98 9.58
C LEU A 89 -6.16 16.52 10.89
N GLY A 90 -5.36 16.27 11.93
CA GLY A 90 -5.83 15.62 13.15
C GLY A 90 -6.14 14.13 12.95
N GLN A 91 -6.36 13.44 14.07
CA GLN A 91 -6.57 11.99 14.08
C GLN A 91 -7.87 11.56 13.38
N GLU A 92 -8.95 12.31 13.55
CA GLU A 92 -10.27 11.96 13.00
C GLU A 92 -10.26 11.96 11.47
N GLN A 93 -9.71 13.01 10.85
CA GLN A 93 -9.63 13.11 9.39
C GLN A 93 -8.71 12.03 8.81
N TYR A 94 -7.60 11.73 9.48
CA TYR A 94 -6.73 10.62 9.07
C TYR A 94 -7.42 9.27 9.14
N ALA A 95 -8.17 9.02 10.22
CA ALA A 95 -8.97 7.80 10.35
C ALA A 95 -9.97 7.69 9.20
N ALA A 96 -10.72 8.76 8.90
CA ALA A 96 -11.69 8.79 7.81
C ALA A 96 -11.05 8.50 6.43
N ILE A 97 -9.85 9.02 6.16
CA ILE A 97 -9.12 8.73 4.92
C ILE A 97 -8.73 7.26 4.82
N ILE A 98 -8.23 6.66 5.91
CA ILE A 98 -7.88 5.23 5.95
C ILE A 98 -9.15 4.37 5.76
N ASP A 99 -10.22 4.71 6.47
CA ASP A 99 -11.50 4.00 6.41
C ASP A 99 -12.10 4.05 5.01
N HIS A 100 -12.02 5.21 4.34
CA HIS A 100 -12.45 5.38 2.96
C HIS A 100 -11.77 4.39 2.02
N GLY A 101 -10.44 4.28 2.06
CA GLY A 101 -9.68 3.39 1.18
C GLY A 101 -10.03 1.90 1.38
N VAL A 102 -10.20 1.47 2.63
CA VAL A 102 -10.59 0.07 2.95
C VAL A 102 -12.05 -0.20 2.58
N THR A 103 -12.96 0.73 2.89
CA THR A 103 -14.38 0.63 2.53
C THR A 103 -14.57 0.58 1.01
N LEU A 104 -13.87 1.45 0.29
CA LEU A 104 -13.92 1.51 -1.17
C LEU A 104 -13.42 0.19 -1.78
N ALA A 105 -12.36 -0.41 -1.25
CA ALA A 105 -11.89 -1.72 -1.72
C ALA A 105 -12.96 -2.80 -1.56
N GLN A 106 -13.68 -2.82 -0.43
CA GLN A 106 -14.79 -3.76 -0.23
C GLN A 106 -15.92 -3.52 -1.24
N GLN A 107 -16.32 -2.26 -1.44
CA GLN A 107 -17.36 -1.90 -2.42
C GLN A 107 -16.99 -2.30 -3.86
N VAL A 108 -15.73 -2.06 -4.24
CA VAL A 108 -15.20 -2.44 -5.55
C VAL A 108 -15.19 -3.97 -5.69
N ALA A 109 -14.80 -4.71 -4.65
CA ALA A 109 -14.83 -6.16 -4.67
C ALA A 109 -16.25 -6.71 -4.87
N ASP A 110 -17.25 -6.13 -4.21
CA ASP A 110 -18.64 -6.53 -4.39
C ASP A 110 -19.18 -6.17 -5.78
N TYR A 111 -18.77 -5.02 -6.33
CA TYR A 111 -19.07 -4.67 -7.72
C TYR A 111 -18.44 -5.66 -8.71
N VAL A 112 -17.17 -6.02 -8.52
CA VAL A 112 -16.44 -6.99 -9.36
C VAL A 112 -17.12 -8.35 -9.34
N LYS A 113 -17.52 -8.86 -8.18
CA LYS A 113 -18.28 -10.14 -8.08
C LYS A 113 -19.58 -10.14 -8.86
N ALA A 114 -20.21 -8.98 -9.03
CA ALA A 114 -21.48 -8.84 -9.74
C ALA A 114 -21.31 -8.79 -11.27
N GLN A 115 -20.08 -8.64 -11.78
CA GLN A 115 -19.82 -8.64 -13.22
C GLN A 115 -19.52 -10.05 -13.73
N SER A 116 -20.17 -10.49 -14.81
CA SER A 116 -19.90 -11.79 -15.41
C SER A 116 -18.52 -11.89 -16.08
N ALA A 117 -18.01 -10.75 -16.57
CA ALA A 117 -16.72 -10.66 -17.26
C ALA A 117 -15.53 -10.49 -16.31
N LEU A 118 -15.77 -10.30 -15.00
CA LEU A 118 -14.72 -10.12 -14.01
C LEU A 118 -14.81 -11.20 -12.93
N GLU A 119 -13.65 -11.64 -12.46
CA GLU A 119 -13.51 -12.55 -11.34
C GLU A 119 -12.79 -11.84 -10.21
N LEU A 120 -13.40 -11.78 -9.03
CA LEU A 120 -12.68 -11.39 -7.82
C LEU A 120 -11.79 -12.53 -7.36
N VAL A 121 -10.50 -12.28 -7.17
CA VAL A 121 -9.51 -13.31 -6.79
C VAL A 121 -9.58 -13.62 -5.29
N MET A 122 -9.77 -12.60 -4.45
CA MET A 122 -9.90 -12.77 -3.00
C MET A 122 -10.64 -11.60 -2.36
N GLN A 123 -11.20 -11.80 -1.16
CA GLN A 123 -11.77 -10.68 -0.39
C GLN A 123 -10.67 -9.69 0.00
N PRO A 124 -10.85 -8.38 -0.23
CA PRO A 124 -9.88 -7.37 0.16
C PRO A 124 -9.86 -7.22 1.69
N GLN A 125 -8.66 -7.20 2.27
CA GLN A 125 -8.46 -6.91 3.70
C GLN A 125 -7.93 -5.49 3.94
N LEU A 126 -7.46 -4.81 2.90
CA LEU A 126 -6.94 -3.44 2.96
C LEU A 126 -7.44 -2.69 1.73
N ALA A 127 -6.86 -1.52 1.44
CA ALA A 127 -7.17 -0.72 0.26
C ALA A 127 -6.60 -1.32 -1.05
N SER A 128 -6.78 -2.62 -1.29
CA SER A 128 -6.34 -3.28 -2.52
C SER A 128 -7.28 -4.38 -2.96
N VAL A 129 -7.57 -4.44 -4.26
CA VAL A 129 -8.47 -5.42 -4.88
C VAL A 129 -7.71 -6.17 -5.96
N LEU A 130 -7.71 -7.50 -5.86
CA LEU A 130 -7.16 -8.39 -6.89
C LEU A 130 -8.31 -9.01 -7.67
N PHE A 131 -8.25 -8.90 -8.99
CA PHE A 131 -9.31 -9.38 -9.88
C PHE A 131 -8.72 -9.82 -11.22
N ARG A 132 -9.52 -10.51 -12.02
CA ARG A 132 -9.19 -10.92 -13.39
C ARG A 132 -10.32 -10.56 -14.32
N PHE A 133 -9.99 -10.30 -15.58
CA PHE A 133 -10.95 -10.43 -16.66
C PHE A 133 -11.07 -11.91 -17.05
N ARG A 134 -12.32 -12.39 -17.20
CA ARG A 134 -12.65 -13.71 -17.73
C ARG A 134 -13.56 -13.57 -18.95
N PRO A 135 -13.09 -13.95 -20.16
CA PRO A 135 -13.95 -13.97 -21.34
C PRO A 135 -15.04 -15.04 -21.21
N GLU A 136 -16.14 -14.87 -21.96
CA GLU A 136 -17.19 -15.89 -22.08
C GLU A 136 -16.66 -17.17 -22.73
N THR A 137 -15.71 -17.05 -23.66
CA THR A 137 -15.03 -18.18 -24.28
C THR A 137 -14.15 -18.91 -23.27
N GLN A 138 -14.29 -20.23 -23.21
CA GLN A 138 -13.46 -21.06 -22.35
C GLN A 138 -11.98 -20.94 -22.73
N MET A 139 -11.16 -20.59 -21.75
CA MET A 139 -9.72 -20.43 -21.88
C MET A 139 -9.05 -21.15 -20.71
N ASP A 140 -7.88 -21.74 -20.95
CA ASP A 140 -7.08 -22.35 -19.89
C ASP A 140 -6.40 -21.28 -19.02
N ASP A 141 -5.85 -21.72 -17.90
CA ASP A 141 -5.23 -20.82 -16.92
C ASP A 141 -4.05 -20.03 -17.51
N ALA A 142 -3.27 -20.65 -18.42
CA ALA A 142 -2.17 -19.99 -19.11
C ALA A 142 -2.66 -18.89 -20.06
N GLY A 143 -3.74 -19.14 -20.79
CA GLY A 143 -4.39 -18.13 -21.63
C GLY A 143 -4.97 -16.98 -20.80
N ILE A 144 -5.66 -17.27 -19.69
CA ILE A 144 -6.21 -16.24 -18.78
C ILE A 144 -5.08 -15.38 -18.21
N ALA A 145 -3.97 -15.99 -17.82
CA ALA A 145 -2.79 -15.29 -17.32
C ALA A 145 -2.24 -14.33 -18.38
N LEU A 146 -1.98 -14.83 -19.60
CA LEU A 146 -1.46 -14.01 -20.70
C LEU A 146 -2.43 -12.89 -21.09
N LEU A 147 -3.74 -13.15 -21.09
CA LEU A 147 -4.76 -12.15 -21.40
C LEU A 147 -4.73 -11.00 -20.38
N ASN A 148 -4.72 -11.31 -19.09
CA ASN A 148 -4.69 -10.28 -18.05
C ASN A 148 -3.39 -9.48 -18.05
N GLN A 149 -2.25 -10.11 -18.36
CA GLN A 149 -0.98 -9.39 -18.60
C GLN A 149 -1.12 -8.39 -19.76
N LYS A 150 -1.60 -8.85 -20.92
CA LYS A 150 -1.79 -8.01 -22.11
C LYS A 150 -2.77 -6.86 -21.88
N ILE A 151 -3.80 -7.05 -21.06
CA ILE A 151 -4.74 -5.98 -20.68
C ILE A 151 -4.00 -4.89 -19.90
N GLY A 152 -3.23 -5.27 -18.88
CA GLY A 152 -2.41 -4.33 -18.10
C GLY A 152 -1.42 -3.55 -18.97
N ASP A 153 -0.71 -4.25 -19.85
CA ASP A 153 0.27 -3.66 -20.77
C ASP A 153 -0.40 -2.68 -21.74
N ALA A 154 -1.51 -3.08 -22.37
CA ALA A 154 -2.23 -2.23 -23.32
C ALA A 154 -2.83 -0.98 -22.67
N LEU A 155 -3.29 -1.07 -21.41
CA LEU A 155 -3.74 0.10 -20.66
C LEU A 155 -2.59 1.08 -20.41
N LEU A 156 -1.45 0.57 -19.96
CA LEU A 156 -0.26 1.36 -19.69
C LEU A 156 0.30 2.02 -20.95
N GLU A 157 0.46 1.25 -22.03
CA GLU A 157 0.95 1.73 -23.34
C GLU A 157 0.03 2.80 -23.93
N SER A 158 -1.29 2.65 -23.76
CA SER A 158 -2.25 3.65 -24.23
C SER A 158 -2.26 4.94 -23.42
N GLY A 159 -1.63 4.96 -22.24
CA GLY A 159 -1.67 6.09 -21.30
C GLY A 159 -3.04 6.33 -20.65
N ARG A 160 -4.03 5.47 -20.88
CA ARG A 160 -5.39 5.62 -20.34
C ARG A 160 -5.49 5.26 -18.86
N ALA A 161 -4.70 4.28 -18.40
CA ALA A 161 -4.64 3.86 -17.01
C ALA A 161 -3.35 3.10 -16.70
N ASN A 162 -2.95 3.10 -15.42
CA ASN A 162 -1.91 2.20 -14.92
C ASN A 162 -2.55 1.25 -13.89
N VAL A 163 -2.81 0.02 -14.30
CA VAL A 163 -3.38 -1.05 -13.45
C VAL A 163 -2.26 -2.00 -13.09
N GLY A 164 -2.05 -2.24 -11.79
CA GLY A 164 -1.00 -3.15 -11.34
C GLY A 164 -1.27 -4.58 -11.81
N VAL A 165 -0.20 -5.33 -12.04
CA VAL A 165 -0.26 -6.75 -12.40
C VAL A 165 0.50 -7.56 -11.36
N THR A 166 -0.04 -8.72 -10.99
CA THR A 166 0.58 -9.68 -10.06
C THR A 166 0.09 -11.08 -10.38
N GLU A 167 0.41 -12.07 -9.56
CA GLU A 167 -0.04 -13.46 -9.75
C GLU A 167 -0.67 -14.01 -8.48
N HIS A 168 -1.66 -14.89 -8.65
CA HIS A 168 -2.21 -15.71 -7.58
C HIS A 168 -2.37 -17.14 -8.08
N ASN A 169 -1.78 -18.11 -7.38
CA ASN A 169 -1.69 -19.52 -7.79
C ASN A 169 -1.15 -19.70 -9.22
N GLY A 170 -0.14 -18.90 -9.60
CA GLY A 170 0.51 -18.98 -10.92
C GLY A 170 -0.31 -18.41 -12.09
N ILE A 171 -1.43 -17.74 -11.81
CA ILE A 171 -2.27 -17.10 -12.83
C ILE A 171 -2.28 -15.60 -12.58
N THR A 172 -1.95 -14.84 -13.63
CA THR A 172 -1.89 -13.38 -13.61
C THR A 172 -3.23 -12.76 -13.19
N CYS A 173 -3.15 -11.71 -12.37
CA CYS A 173 -4.25 -10.91 -11.87
C CYS A 173 -3.96 -9.43 -12.07
N LEU A 174 -5.02 -8.65 -12.28
CA LEU A 174 -4.99 -7.20 -12.18
C LEU A 174 -5.18 -6.79 -10.71
N LYS A 175 -4.53 -5.69 -10.32
CA LYS A 175 -4.52 -5.18 -8.95
C LYS A 175 -4.80 -3.70 -8.92
N LEU A 176 -5.83 -3.32 -8.17
CA LEU A 176 -6.07 -1.94 -7.77
C LEU A 176 -5.47 -1.67 -6.39
N THR A 177 -4.88 -0.49 -6.22
CA THR A 177 -4.45 0.03 -4.91
C THR A 177 -5.14 1.38 -4.69
N LEU A 178 -6.09 1.42 -3.77
CA LEU A 178 -7.09 2.47 -3.63
C LEU A 178 -6.72 3.42 -2.50
N LEU A 179 -5.57 4.10 -2.64
CA LEU A 179 -5.08 5.02 -1.60
C LEU A 179 -5.58 6.45 -1.81
N ASN A 180 -5.85 6.89 -3.03
CA ASN A 180 -6.23 8.28 -3.27
C ASN A 180 -7.56 8.62 -2.56
N PRO A 181 -7.58 9.55 -1.57
CA PRO A 181 -8.74 9.82 -0.72
C PRO A 181 -9.92 10.45 -1.46
N THR A 182 -9.69 10.99 -2.67
CA THR A 182 -10.76 11.64 -3.45
C THR A 182 -11.42 10.71 -4.46
N VAL A 183 -10.90 9.49 -4.66
CA VAL A 183 -11.44 8.52 -5.61
C VAL A 183 -12.69 7.88 -5.03
N THR A 184 -13.74 7.79 -5.84
CA THR A 184 -15.03 7.19 -5.49
C THR A 184 -15.23 5.84 -6.18
N LEU A 185 -16.28 5.10 -5.78
CA LEU A 185 -16.67 3.86 -6.46
C LEU A 185 -16.98 4.09 -7.94
N GLU A 186 -17.62 5.22 -8.29
CA GLU A 186 -17.95 5.52 -9.69
C GLU A 186 -16.70 5.74 -10.54
N ASP A 187 -15.67 6.39 -10.00
CA ASP A 187 -14.39 6.54 -10.69
C ASP A 187 -13.74 5.18 -10.97
N VAL A 188 -13.82 4.25 -10.00
CA VAL A 188 -13.28 2.89 -10.17
C VAL A 188 -14.11 2.08 -11.16
N LYS A 189 -15.43 2.24 -11.21
CA LYS A 189 -16.28 1.58 -12.21
C LYS A 189 -15.90 2.01 -13.63
N VAL A 190 -15.62 3.30 -13.85
CA VAL A 190 -15.12 3.80 -15.14
C VAL A 190 -13.82 3.08 -15.53
N LEU A 191 -12.89 2.91 -14.59
CA LEU A 191 -11.66 2.15 -14.82
C LEU A 191 -11.93 0.66 -15.14
N LEU A 192 -12.84 0.01 -14.42
CA LEU A 192 -13.19 -1.39 -14.67
C LEU A 192 -13.85 -1.59 -16.04
N SER A 193 -14.75 -0.68 -16.45
CA SER A 193 -15.31 -0.70 -17.80
C SER A 193 -14.24 -0.47 -18.88
N LEU A 194 -13.21 0.32 -18.58
CA LEU A 194 -12.07 0.49 -19.48
C LEU A 194 -11.23 -0.80 -19.57
N VAL A 195 -11.01 -1.51 -18.45
CA VAL A 195 -10.36 -2.83 -18.42
C VAL A 195 -11.11 -3.81 -19.33
N GLU A 196 -12.44 -3.91 -19.19
CA GLU A 196 -13.26 -4.81 -20.03
C GLU A 196 -13.17 -4.43 -21.52
N ARG A 197 -13.26 -3.14 -21.86
CA ARG A 197 -13.11 -2.69 -23.25
C ARG A 197 -11.75 -3.05 -23.82
N THR A 198 -10.67 -2.82 -23.06
CA THR A 198 -9.32 -3.18 -23.50
C THR A 198 -9.17 -4.69 -23.64
N ALA A 199 -9.81 -5.50 -22.80
CA ALA A 199 -9.83 -6.95 -22.98
C ALA A 199 -10.45 -7.36 -24.32
N GLN A 200 -11.57 -6.74 -24.71
CA GLN A 200 -12.19 -6.98 -26.02
C GLN A 200 -11.29 -6.54 -27.19
N GLU A 201 -10.61 -5.39 -27.06
CA GLU A 201 -9.62 -4.92 -28.05
C GLU A 201 -8.44 -5.90 -28.20
N VAL A 202 -7.99 -6.51 -27.10
CA VAL A 202 -6.89 -7.49 -27.08
C VAL A 202 -7.32 -8.82 -27.69
N LEU A 203 -8.54 -9.29 -27.42
CA LEU A 203 -9.08 -10.54 -27.96
C LEU A 203 -9.41 -10.47 -29.46
N ALA A 204 -9.68 -9.28 -29.98
CA ALA A 204 -9.98 -9.07 -31.40
C ALA A 204 -8.74 -9.05 -32.31
N LYS A 205 -7.53 -9.05 -31.73
CA LYS A 205 -6.24 -9.08 -32.45
C LYS A 205 -5.71 -10.50 -32.57
#